data_AF-A0A7Y0ACZ7-F1
#
_entry.id   AF-A0A7Y0ACZ7-F1
#
_cell.length_a   1.000
_cell.length_b   1.000
_cell.length_c   1.000
_cell.angle_alpha   90.00
_cell.angle_beta   90.00
_cell.angle_gamma   90.00
#
_symmetry.space_group_name_H-M   'P 1'
#
loop_
_entity.id
_entity.type
_entity.pdbx_description
1 polymer ?
#
loop_
_entity_poly.entity_id
_entity_poly.type
_entity_poly.pdbx_seq_one_letter_code
_entity_poly.pdbx_strand_id
1 'polypeptide(L)'
;MKALFTYLCRRPIKSYSLAFLFVIALLGWGAPAAKAQTWMVSTTPYIKLGVLDKYHSLDGYQAVFIVTSERDHQEYMLVKTVAKTEQGVDVLFPSEPTDPEYFKNPKGLAAQPVAGSYTWECRVQGKRVVGGHFTYPDAGNDINTIVRQ
;
A
#
# COMPACT_ATOMS: atom_id res chain seq x y z
N MET A 1 11.86 -8.11 -94.33
CA MET A 1 12.25 -9.44 -93.83
C MET A 1 13.28 -9.27 -92.72
N LYS A 2 12.85 -9.31 -91.44
CA LYS A 2 13.59 -9.85 -90.28
C LYS A 2 12.72 -9.68 -89.02
N ALA A 3 12.42 -10.83 -88.41
CA ALA A 3 11.76 -11.02 -87.11
C ALA A 3 12.66 -10.49 -85.96
N LEU A 4 12.31 -10.42 -84.67
CA LEU A 4 11.50 -11.28 -83.79
C LEU A 4 11.50 -10.58 -82.40
N PHE A 5 10.49 -10.86 -81.55
CA PHE A 5 10.53 -10.84 -80.07
C PHE A 5 10.97 -9.58 -79.30
N THR A 6 10.14 -9.12 -78.34
CA THR A 6 10.44 -9.19 -76.88
C THR A 6 9.19 -8.74 -76.09
N TYR A 7 8.73 -9.64 -75.23
CA TYR A 7 7.67 -9.49 -74.22
C TYR A 7 8.12 -8.58 -73.06
N LEU A 8 7.16 -8.17 -72.22
CA LEU A 8 7.31 -7.61 -70.86
C LEU A 8 7.55 -6.09 -70.75
N CYS A 9 6.54 -5.37 -70.24
CA CYS A 9 6.53 -4.97 -68.82
C CYS A 9 5.27 -4.13 -68.52
N ARG A 10 4.14 -4.79 -68.28
CA ARG A 10 2.93 -4.14 -67.73
C ARG A 10 3.12 -4.07 -66.21
N ARG A 11 3.70 -2.98 -65.71
CA ARG A 11 3.96 -2.74 -64.28
C ARG A 11 2.65 -2.57 -63.49
N PRO A 12 2.30 -3.41 -62.50
CA PRO A 12 1.22 -3.12 -61.56
C PRO A 12 1.80 -2.42 -60.32
N ILE A 13 2.16 -1.14 -60.43
CA ILE A 13 2.76 -0.40 -59.30
C ILE A 13 1.72 0.20 -58.34
N LYS A 14 0.41 0.10 -58.60
CA LYS A 14 -0.59 0.93 -57.89
C LYS A 14 -1.29 0.30 -56.68
N SER A 15 -1.10 -0.99 -56.38
CA SER A 15 -1.90 -1.65 -55.32
C SER A 15 -1.29 -1.56 -53.91
N TYR A 16 0.04 -1.46 -53.78
CA TYR A 16 0.69 -1.41 -52.47
C TYR A 16 0.56 -0.05 -51.78
N SER A 17 0.47 1.04 -52.55
CA SER A 17 0.42 2.40 -52.00
C SER A 17 -0.93 2.71 -51.31
N LEU A 18 -2.02 2.11 -51.79
CA LEU A 18 -3.35 2.26 -51.20
C LEU A 18 -3.50 1.45 -49.90
N ALA A 19 -2.96 0.23 -49.87
CA ALA A 19 -2.95 -0.57 -48.65
C ALA A 19 -2.13 0.09 -47.53
N PHE A 20 -1.00 0.70 -47.88
CA PHE A 20 -0.17 1.43 -46.92
C PHE A 20 -0.85 2.68 -46.38
N LEU A 21 -1.51 3.47 -47.25
CA LEU A 21 -2.31 4.63 -46.83
C LEU A 21 -3.50 4.23 -45.95
N PHE A 22 -4.14 3.09 -46.22
CA PHE A 22 -5.23 2.57 -45.41
C PHE A 22 -4.76 2.12 -44.02
N VAL A 23 -3.60 1.47 -43.92
CA VAL A 23 -2.97 1.10 -42.65
C VAL A 23 -2.59 2.36 -41.85
N ILE A 24 -2.03 3.38 -42.50
CA ILE A 24 -1.73 4.67 -41.84
C ILE A 24 -3.03 5.35 -41.35
N ALA A 25 -4.08 5.35 -42.17
CA ALA A 25 -5.37 5.92 -41.78
C ALA A 25 -6.00 5.19 -40.59
N LEU A 26 -5.87 3.85 -40.52
CA LEU A 26 -6.31 3.05 -39.38
C LEU A 26 -5.51 3.34 -38.11
N LEU A 27 -4.19 3.53 -38.21
CA LEU A 27 -3.34 3.84 -37.06
C LEU A 27 -3.55 5.29 -36.55
N GLY A 28 -3.98 6.21 -37.42
CA GLY A 28 -4.19 7.62 -37.06
C GLY A 28 -5.53 7.93 -36.37
N TRP A 29 -6.54 7.07 -36.51
CA TRP A 29 -7.93 7.44 -36.17
C TRP A 29 -8.45 6.95 -34.82
N GLY A 30 -7.68 6.18 -34.04
CA GLY A 30 -8.31 5.36 -33.01
C GLY A 30 -7.51 5.02 -31.75
N ALA A 31 -6.52 5.81 -31.35
CA ALA A 31 -5.96 5.63 -30.01
C ALA A 31 -6.87 6.38 -29.00
N PRO A 32 -7.73 5.69 -28.22
CA PRO A 32 -8.45 6.35 -27.15
C PRO A 32 -7.42 6.93 -26.18
N ALA A 33 -7.54 8.22 -25.88
CA ALA A 33 -6.71 8.85 -24.86
C ALA A 33 -6.93 8.10 -23.54
N ALA A 34 -5.91 7.40 -23.06
CA ALA A 34 -5.96 6.70 -21.79
C ALA A 34 -6.24 7.71 -20.68
N LYS A 35 -7.47 7.70 -20.15
CA LYS A 35 -7.85 8.49 -18.98
C LYS A 35 -7.35 7.72 -17.76
N ALA A 36 -6.11 7.98 -17.36
CA ALA A 36 -5.61 7.48 -16.08
C ALA A 36 -6.45 8.12 -14.96
N GLN A 37 -7.32 7.32 -14.34
CA GLN A 37 -8.04 7.76 -13.16
C GLN A 37 -7.11 7.67 -11.96
N THR A 38 -6.54 8.80 -11.55
CA THR A 38 -5.69 8.88 -10.37
C THR A 38 -6.58 8.92 -9.13
N TRP A 39 -6.67 7.80 -8.41
CA TRP A 39 -7.26 7.80 -7.08
C TRP A 39 -6.23 8.37 -6.11
N MET A 40 -6.55 9.48 -5.44
CA MET A 40 -5.76 9.97 -4.32
C MET A 40 -6.26 9.25 -3.07
N VAL A 41 -5.48 8.29 -2.57
CA VAL A 41 -5.78 7.61 -1.30
C VAL A 41 -5.18 8.45 -0.18
N SER A 42 -6.02 9.21 0.51
CA SER A 42 -5.64 9.96 1.71
C SER A 42 -5.96 9.11 2.94
N THR A 43 -5.24 8.01 3.12
CA THR A 43 -5.28 7.24 4.37
C THR A 43 -3.88 7.09 4.91
N THR A 44 -3.63 7.70 6.06
CA THR A 44 -2.48 7.39 6.89
C THR A 44 -2.54 5.90 7.25
N PRO A 45 -1.53 5.09 6.94
CA PRO A 45 -1.58 3.67 7.23
C PRO A 45 -1.52 3.47 8.75
N TYR A 46 -2.32 2.54 9.25
CA TYR A 46 -2.37 2.18 10.66
C TYR A 46 -2.33 0.67 10.84
N ILE A 47 -1.77 0.24 11.96
CA ILE A 47 -1.72 -1.16 12.39
C ILE A 47 -2.57 -1.30 13.64
N LYS A 48 -3.48 -2.27 13.64
CA LYS A 48 -4.29 -2.60 14.81
C LYS A 48 -3.53 -3.61 15.68
N LEU A 49 -3.24 -3.25 16.92
CA LEU A 49 -2.59 -4.09 17.92
C LEU A 49 -3.60 -4.40 19.02
N GLY A 50 -3.60 -5.62 19.56
CA GLY A 50 -4.64 -6.03 20.48
C GLY A 50 -4.18 -7.04 21.52
N VAL A 51 -4.80 -7.00 22.69
CA VAL A 51 -4.65 -7.99 23.75
C VAL A 51 -6.02 -8.40 24.26
N LEU A 52 -6.21 -9.71 24.47
CA LEU A 52 -7.45 -10.30 24.97
C LEU A 52 -7.13 -11.21 26.16
N ASP A 53 -7.82 -11.00 27.29
CA ASP A 53 -7.89 -11.96 28.38
C ASP A 53 -8.89 -13.07 28.01
N LYS A 54 -8.36 -14.13 27.42
CA LYS A 54 -9.13 -15.29 26.97
C LYS A 54 -9.92 -15.97 28.08
N TYR A 55 -9.47 -15.90 29.33
CA TYR A 55 -10.06 -16.65 30.44
C TYR A 55 -10.90 -15.78 31.39
N HIS A 56 -11.00 -14.48 31.14
CA HIS A 56 -11.67 -13.51 32.03
C HIS A 56 -11.23 -13.66 33.49
N SER A 57 -9.93 -13.94 33.66
CA SER A 57 -9.32 -14.23 34.95
C SER A 57 -8.74 -12.98 35.60
N LEU A 58 -8.61 -11.89 34.83
CA LEU A 58 -8.05 -10.63 35.29
C LEU A 58 -9.18 -9.69 35.75
N ASP A 59 -9.08 -9.19 36.99
CA ASP A 59 -10.04 -8.26 37.60
C ASP A 59 -9.79 -6.80 37.17
N GLY A 60 -9.79 -6.56 35.86
CA GLY A 60 -9.34 -5.31 35.25
C GLY A 60 -7.81 -5.18 35.31
N TYR A 61 -7.23 -4.58 34.27
CA TYR A 61 -5.77 -4.54 34.15
C TYR A 61 -5.29 -3.36 33.31
N GLN A 62 -4.01 -3.03 33.49
CA GLN A 62 -3.32 -2.06 32.65
C GLN A 62 -2.52 -2.79 31.58
N ALA A 63 -2.83 -2.50 30.32
CA ALA A 63 -2.14 -2.98 29.14
C ALA A 63 -1.14 -1.92 28.67
N VAL A 64 0.14 -2.29 28.63
CA VAL A 64 1.22 -1.41 28.15
C VAL A 64 1.68 -1.94 26.81
N PHE A 65 1.33 -1.23 25.74
CA PHE A 65 1.77 -1.51 24.38
C PHE A 65 3.09 -0.80 24.12
N ILE A 66 4.09 -1.54 23.67
CA ILE A 66 5.41 -1.04 23.31
C ILE A 66 5.65 -1.43 21.87
N VAL A 67 5.89 -0.45 21.01
CA VAL A 67 6.28 -0.64 19.62
C VAL A 67 7.71 -0.16 19.45
N THR A 68 8.57 -1.04 18.95
CA THR A 68 9.99 -0.77 18.75
C THR A 68 10.30 -0.81 17.27
N SER A 69 10.82 0.31 16.76
CA SER A 69 11.37 0.40 15.41
C SER A 69 12.68 -0.39 15.33
N GLU A 70 12.80 -1.30 14.37
CA GLU A 70 14.04 -2.08 14.19
C GLU A 70 15.17 -1.24 13.57
N ARG A 71 14.85 -0.15 12.89
CA ARG A 71 15.82 0.69 12.19
C ARG A 71 16.64 1.57 13.14
N ASP A 72 15.97 2.21 14.09
CA ASP A 72 16.55 3.24 14.97
C ASP A 72 16.39 2.90 16.46
N HIS A 73 15.85 1.71 16.76
CA HIS A 73 15.58 1.22 18.12
C HIS A 73 14.75 2.19 18.97
N GLN A 74 13.99 3.08 18.33
CA GLN A 74 13.07 3.96 19.04
C GLN A 74 11.87 3.17 19.55
N GLU A 75 11.56 3.36 20.82
CA GLU A 75 10.39 2.78 21.47
C GLU A 75 9.27 3.80 21.58
N TYR A 76 8.06 3.35 21.27
CA TYR A 76 6.83 4.12 21.42
C TYR A 76 5.90 3.35 22.35
N MET A 77 5.41 4.00 23.39
CA MET A 77 4.59 3.39 24.41
C MET A 77 3.20 4.00 24.46
N LEU A 78 2.20 3.14 24.62
CA LEU A 78 0.82 3.51 24.93
C LEU A 78 0.32 2.64 26.07
N VAL A 79 -0.35 3.27 27.03
CA VAL A 79 -0.93 2.59 28.19
C VAL A 79 -2.45 2.71 28.10
N LYS A 80 -3.14 1.57 28.18
CA LYS A 80 -4.61 1.50 28.22
C LYS A 80 -5.05 0.77 29.49
N THR A 81 -6.09 1.31 30.12
CA THR A 81 -6.74 0.65 31.26
C THR A 81 -7.94 -0.13 30.73
N VAL A 82 -7.98 -1.44 31.01
CA VAL A 82 -9.07 -2.33 30.62
C VAL A 82 -9.93 -2.59 31.85
N ALA A 83 -11.22 -2.27 31.76
CA ALA A 83 -12.14 -2.48 32.86
C ALA A 83 -12.44 -3.99 33.03
N LYS A 84 -12.86 -4.41 34.24
CA LYS A 84 -13.24 -5.81 34.51
C LYS A 84 -14.35 -6.35 33.58
N THR A 85 -15.23 -5.47 33.10
CA THR A 85 -16.31 -5.83 32.17
C THR A 85 -15.82 -6.03 30.74
N GLU A 86 -14.61 -5.58 30.43
CA GLU A 86 -14.01 -5.65 29.11
C GLU A 86 -13.03 -6.83 29.05
N GLN A 87 -13.10 -7.57 27.95
CA GLN A 87 -12.29 -8.78 27.78
C GLN A 87 -10.88 -8.47 27.25
N GLY A 88 -10.69 -7.28 26.68
CA GLY A 88 -9.50 -6.94 25.92
C GLY A 88 -9.58 -5.52 25.39
N VAL A 89 -8.49 -5.10 24.78
CA VAL A 89 -8.39 -3.77 24.16
C VAL A 89 -7.58 -3.87 22.88
N ASP A 90 -8.04 -3.14 21.88
CA ASP A 90 -7.34 -2.91 20.63
C ASP A 90 -6.89 -1.44 20.56
N VAL A 91 -5.71 -1.20 20.01
CA VAL A 91 -5.12 0.12 19.79
C VAL A 91 -4.62 0.25 18.36
N LEU A 92 -4.54 1.49 17.88
CA LEU A 92 -4.03 1.80 16.55
C LEU A 92 -2.63 2.38 16.67
N PHE A 93 -1.68 1.86 15.89
CA PHE A 93 -0.33 2.40 15.78
C PHE A 93 -0.08 2.90 14.36
N PRO A 94 0.42 4.13 14.15
CA PRO A 94 0.47 5.21 15.14
C PRO A 94 -0.96 5.70 15.49
N SER A 95 -1.18 6.10 16.74
CA SER A 95 -2.39 6.83 17.12
C SER A 95 -2.33 8.27 16.61
N GLU A 96 -3.48 8.89 16.42
CA GLU A 96 -3.52 10.32 16.11
C GLU A 96 -2.98 11.15 17.30
N PRO A 97 -2.14 12.18 17.07
CA PRO A 97 -1.62 13.03 18.13
C PRO A 97 -2.70 13.87 18.85
N THR A 98 -3.88 13.97 18.26
CA THR A 98 -5.08 14.62 18.82
C THR A 98 -5.75 13.75 19.89
N ASP A 99 -5.54 12.43 19.87
CA ASP A 99 -6.02 11.53 20.93
C ASP A 99 -5.19 11.78 22.19
N PRO A 100 -5.80 11.98 23.38
CA PRO A 100 -5.05 12.05 24.64
C PRO A 100 -4.22 10.78 24.92
N GLU A 101 -4.64 9.64 24.41
CA GLU A 101 -4.03 8.33 24.61
C GLU A 101 -3.35 7.83 23.32
N TYR A 102 -2.27 8.52 22.95
CA TYR A 102 -1.44 8.22 21.78
C TYR A 102 -0.10 7.56 22.13
N PHE A 103 0.47 6.88 21.14
CA PHE A 103 1.81 6.31 21.23
C PHE A 103 2.88 7.41 21.29
N LYS A 104 3.63 7.44 22.39
CA LYS A 104 4.69 8.44 22.64
C LYS A 104 6.03 7.78 22.92
N ASN A 105 7.09 8.39 22.42
CA ASN A 105 8.45 8.00 22.78
C ASN A 105 8.85 8.59 24.16
N PRO A 106 10.03 8.23 24.72
CA PRO A 106 10.50 8.80 25.99
C PRO A 106 10.66 10.32 26.00
N LYS A 107 10.73 10.96 24.82
CA LYS A 107 10.80 12.41 24.65
C LYS A 107 9.42 13.07 24.55
N GLY A 108 8.33 12.30 24.62
CA GLY A 108 6.97 12.79 24.48
C GLY A 108 6.53 13.07 23.04
N LEU A 109 7.28 12.62 22.04
CA LEU A 109 6.93 12.78 20.64
C LEU A 109 5.99 11.66 20.19
N ALA A 110 4.96 12.02 19.43
CA ALA A 110 4.04 11.07 18.83
C ALA A 110 4.74 10.16 17.81
N ALA A 111 4.31 8.91 17.75
CA ALA A 111 4.71 7.99 16.70
C ALA A 111 4.28 8.48 15.31
N GLN A 112 5.09 8.24 14.29
CA GLN A 112 4.76 8.51 12.90
C GLN A 112 4.84 7.22 12.07
N PRO A 113 4.02 7.09 11.00
CA PRO A 113 3.99 5.91 10.16
C PRO A 113 5.16 5.96 9.17
N VAL A 114 6.37 5.73 9.67
CA VAL A 114 7.57 5.71 8.86
C VAL A 114 7.76 4.31 8.26
N ALA A 115 8.18 4.23 7.01
CA ALA A 115 8.50 2.96 6.38
C ALA A 115 9.62 2.22 7.15
N GLY A 116 9.45 0.91 7.32
CA GLY A 116 10.40 0.07 8.06
C GLY A 116 9.75 -1.11 8.78
N SER A 117 10.60 -1.92 9.41
CA SER A 117 10.20 -3.06 10.25
C SER A 117 10.05 -2.65 11.71
N TYR A 118 9.04 -3.22 12.36
CA TYR A 118 8.67 -2.92 13.74
C TYR A 118 8.35 -4.22 14.48
N THR A 119 8.81 -4.28 15.71
CA THR A 119 8.33 -5.27 16.68
C THR A 119 7.39 -4.60 17.66
N TRP A 120 6.45 -5.37 18.19
CA TRP A 120 5.59 -4.87 19.25
C TRP A 120 5.35 -5.93 20.31
N GLU A 121 5.06 -5.47 21.51
CA GLU A 121 4.61 -6.31 22.59
C GLU A 121 3.63 -5.56 23.49
N CYS A 122 2.72 -6.32 24.10
CA CYS A 122 1.88 -5.84 25.18
C CYS A 122 2.34 -6.50 26.48
N ARG A 123 2.52 -5.66 27.50
CA ARG A 123 2.80 -6.09 28.87
C ARG A 123 1.59 -5.84 29.76
N VAL A 124 1.25 -6.84 30.56
CA VAL A 124 0.23 -6.74 31.61
C VAL A 124 0.91 -7.09 32.93
N GLN A 125 0.78 -6.23 33.95
CA GLN A 125 1.50 -6.38 35.23
C GLN A 125 3.03 -6.53 35.04
N GLY A 126 3.60 -5.83 34.05
CA GLY A 126 5.04 -5.89 33.73
C GLY A 126 5.50 -7.15 32.99
N LYS A 127 4.62 -8.13 32.75
CA LYS A 127 4.96 -9.36 32.00
C LYS A 127 4.47 -9.25 30.56
N ARG A 128 5.29 -9.67 29.60
CA ARG A 128 4.88 -9.79 28.20
C ARG A 128 3.80 -10.87 28.06
N VAL A 129 2.67 -10.50 27.48
CA VAL A 129 1.52 -11.42 27.27
C VAL A 129 1.23 -11.68 25.80
N VAL A 130 1.49 -10.72 24.93
CA VAL A 130 1.37 -10.87 23.46
C VAL A 130 2.43 -10.00 22.80
N GLY A 131 2.77 -10.33 21.55
CA GLY A 131 3.58 -9.48 20.71
C GLY A 131 3.63 -10.02 19.30
N GLY A 132 4.29 -9.28 18.42
CA GLY A 132 4.42 -9.63 17.02
C GLY A 132 5.38 -8.71 16.30
N HIS A 133 5.35 -8.81 14.97
CA HIS A 133 6.16 -8.04 14.06
C HIS A 133 5.28 -7.57 12.90
N PHE A 134 5.52 -6.36 12.42
CA PHE A 134 4.89 -5.83 11.21
C PHE A 134 5.86 -4.93 10.46
N THR A 135 5.58 -4.68 9.19
CA THR A 135 6.38 -3.82 8.34
C THR A 135 5.48 -2.76 7.73
N TYR A 136 5.88 -1.50 7.84
CA TYR A 136 5.33 -0.44 7.03
C TYR A 136 6.02 -0.45 5.67
N PRO A 137 5.27 -0.67 4.57
CA PRO A 137 5.87 -0.60 3.24
C PRO A 137 6.35 0.82 2.97
N ASP A 138 7.44 0.93 2.24
CA ASP A 138 7.83 2.19 1.60
C ASP A 138 6.83 2.44 0.46
N ALA A 139 5.67 2.99 0.79
CA ALA A 139 4.58 3.18 -0.15
C ALA A 139 4.94 4.29 -1.15
N GLY A 140 5.69 3.92 -2.19
CA GLY A 140 5.55 4.55 -3.51
C GLY A 140 4.22 4.12 -4.10
N ASN A 141 3.35 5.06 -4.47
CA ASN A 141 2.05 4.75 -5.06
C ASN A 141 2.23 3.93 -6.36
N ASP A 142 1.98 2.61 -6.32
CA ASP A 142 1.92 1.78 -7.51
C ASP A 142 0.58 2.01 -8.23
N ILE A 143 0.58 2.90 -9.21
CA ILE A 143 -0.57 3.20 -10.07
C ILE A 143 -0.68 2.11 -11.15
N ASN A 144 -1.51 1.10 -10.91
CA ASN A 144 -1.92 0.18 -11.97
C ASN A 144 -2.99 0.84 -12.85
N THR A 145 -2.61 1.22 -14.08
CA THR A 145 -3.55 1.73 -15.08
C THR A 145 -4.38 0.57 -15.65
N ILE A 146 -5.65 0.51 -15.28
CA ILE A 146 -6.58 -0.46 -15.89
C ILE A 146 -7.04 0.13 -17.23
N VAL A 147 -6.45 -0.34 -18.33
CA VAL A 147 -6.95 -0.04 -19.67
C VAL A 147 -8.10 -1.00 -19.95
N ARG A 148 -9.31 -0.47 -20.12
CA ARG A 148 -10.44 -1.25 -20.64
C ARG A 148 -10.13 -1.56 -22.11
N GLN A 149 -9.83 -2.82 -22.40
CA GLN A 149 -9.64 -3.33 -23.77
C GLN A 149 -10.93 -3.29 -24.56
#